data_AF-A0A3N5JMI7-F1
#
_entry.id   AF-A0A3N5JMI7-F1
#
_cell.length_a   1.000
_cell.length_b   1.000
_cell.length_c   1.000
_cell.angle_alpha   90.00
_cell.angle_beta   90.00
_cell.angle_gamma   90.00
#
_symmetry.space_group_name_H-M   'P 1'
#
loop_
_entity.id
_entity.type
_entity.pdbx_description
1 polymer ?
#
loop_
_entity_poly.entity_id
_entity_poly.type
_entity_poly.pdbx_seq_one_letter_code
_entity_poly.pdbx_strand_id
1 'polypeptide(L)'
;MYHEGACLVHHQKSLTLSILLSVFLGCSKGPSAIDSPSTPPHLHPTKSSKRGIAYNIPAAEDLAAIQKGVSWWYNWGITPNSMIPDNYYTAYGMDFVPMLWGGNTNIADLVNVENFILAHAEVQYLLVMNEPNLTDQANRTPAQAAADWPAYERIVSDLAKKGRTVYIVGPAMTWGTMSGYSNPVAWLDAFTSAYRTTNGGRNPQIDYLA
;
A
#
# COMPACT_ATOMS: atom_id res chain seq x y z
N MET A 1 48.36 25.14 27.22
CA MET A 1 48.88 26.47 26.85
C MET A 1 47.66 27.39 26.80
N TYR A 2 47.54 28.22 27.83
CA TYR A 2 46.46 29.19 28.05
C TYR A 2 46.51 30.32 27.02
N HIS A 3 45.38 30.98 26.75
CA HIS A 3 45.14 32.42 26.40
C HIS A 3 43.62 32.53 26.10
N GLU A 4 42.73 33.04 26.95
CA GLU A 4 42.46 34.42 27.42
C GLU A 4 42.09 35.47 26.34
N GLY A 5 41.03 36.25 26.63
CA GLY A 5 40.66 37.53 25.98
C GLY A 5 39.18 37.65 25.58
N ALA A 6 38.25 37.99 26.50
CA ALA A 6 37.67 39.33 26.75
C ALA A 6 36.63 39.79 25.69
N CYS A 7 35.32 39.78 26.00
CA CYS A 7 34.53 40.79 26.73
C CYS A 7 34.27 42.09 25.93
N LEU A 8 33.00 42.37 25.60
CA LEU A 8 32.39 43.69 25.77
C LEU A 8 30.87 43.62 25.64
N VAL A 9 30.22 43.79 26.79
CA VAL A 9 28.81 44.12 26.94
C VAL A 9 28.68 45.63 26.80
N HIS A 10 27.66 46.12 26.08
CA HIS A 10 27.17 47.47 26.33
C HIS A 10 25.64 47.53 26.31
N HIS A 11 25.12 47.73 27.52
CA HIS A 11 23.80 48.27 27.86
C HIS A 11 23.58 49.65 27.23
N GLN A 12 22.31 49.94 26.90
CA GLN A 12 21.53 51.17 27.24
C GLN A 12 20.43 51.35 26.17
N LYS A 13 19.23 51.89 26.40
CA LYS A 13 18.45 52.31 27.57
C LYS A 13 17.00 52.38 27.05
N SER A 14 16.05 52.04 27.92
CA SER A 14 14.62 52.19 27.67
C SER A 14 14.24 53.68 27.59
N LEU A 15 13.36 54.05 26.67
CA LEU A 15 12.52 55.23 26.82
C LEU A 15 11.14 54.97 26.20
N THR A 16 10.16 54.82 27.08
CA THR A 16 8.74 54.70 26.78
C THR A 16 8.17 56.10 26.52
N LEU A 17 7.37 56.27 25.47
CA LEU A 17 6.45 57.39 25.33
C LEU A 17 5.13 56.90 24.75
N SER A 18 4.10 56.86 25.60
CA SER A 18 2.72 56.62 25.20
C SER A 18 2.03 57.94 24.87
N ILE A 19 1.40 58.02 23.70
CA ILE A 19 0.42 59.06 23.37
C ILE A 19 -0.84 58.36 22.84
N LEU A 20 -1.95 58.51 23.58
CA LEU A 20 -3.32 58.32 23.08
C LEU A 20 -3.66 59.47 22.12
N LEU A 21 -4.36 59.21 21.01
CA LEU A 21 -5.77 59.61 20.81
C LEU A 21 -6.24 59.41 19.35
N SER A 22 -7.53 59.06 19.25
CA SER A 22 -8.51 59.34 18.17
C SER A 22 -8.70 58.36 17.00
N VAL A 23 -9.94 57.88 16.96
CA VAL A 23 -10.65 57.08 15.95
C VAL A 23 -10.87 57.86 14.66
N PHE A 24 -10.69 57.22 13.50
CA PHE A 24 -11.51 57.44 12.32
C PHE A 24 -11.77 56.10 11.60
N LEU A 25 -13.05 55.72 11.51
CA LEU A 25 -13.54 54.71 10.57
C LEU A 25 -13.38 55.25 9.15
N GLY A 26 -12.82 54.43 8.26
CA GLY A 26 -12.80 54.71 6.82
C GLY A 26 -12.75 53.41 6.02
N CYS A 27 -13.91 52.94 5.56
CA CYS A 27 -13.99 51.93 4.51
C CYS A 27 -13.51 52.54 3.20
N SER A 28 -12.50 51.95 2.56
CA SER A 28 -12.20 52.23 1.16
C SER A 28 -12.19 50.92 0.38
N LYS A 29 -13.15 50.80 -0.55
CA LYS A 29 -13.28 49.71 -1.51
C LYS A 29 -12.06 49.74 -2.45
N GLY A 30 -11.25 48.67 -2.43
CA GLY A 30 -10.25 48.43 -3.47
C GLY A 30 -10.90 47.89 -4.76
N PRO A 31 -10.31 48.11 -5.94
CA PRO A 31 -10.89 47.67 -7.21
C PRO A 31 -10.76 46.16 -7.39
N SER A 32 -11.82 45.56 -7.96
CA SER A 32 -11.94 44.14 -8.30
C SER A 32 -10.75 43.63 -9.12
N ALA A 33 -10.14 42.55 -8.65
CA ALA A 33 -9.29 41.70 -9.46
C ALA A 33 -10.17 41.01 -10.52
N ILE A 34 -9.74 41.09 -11.77
CA ILE A 34 -10.34 40.39 -12.91
C ILE A 34 -9.97 38.91 -12.75
N ASP A 35 -10.99 38.09 -12.53
CA ASP A 35 -10.87 36.63 -12.41
C ASP A 35 -10.55 36.05 -13.80
N SER A 36 -9.38 35.43 -13.93
CA SER A 36 -9.05 34.61 -15.10
C SER A 36 -10.00 33.41 -15.13
N PRO A 37 -10.50 32.96 -16.30
CA PRO A 37 -11.36 31.80 -16.35
C PRO A 37 -10.57 30.57 -15.89
N SER A 38 -10.89 30.07 -14.68
CA SER A 38 -10.38 28.81 -14.19
C SER A 38 -10.97 27.69 -15.06
N THR A 39 -10.09 26.93 -15.70
CA THR A 39 -10.41 25.65 -16.32
C THR A 39 -11.22 24.82 -15.31
N PRO A 40 -12.38 24.26 -15.66
CA PRO A 40 -13.12 23.39 -14.76
C PRO A 40 -12.19 22.26 -14.31
N PRO A 41 -12.17 21.88 -13.01
CA PRO A 41 -11.45 20.68 -12.62
C PRO A 41 -11.99 19.55 -13.51
N HIS A 42 -11.09 18.89 -14.24
CA HIS A 42 -11.41 17.66 -14.93
C HIS A 42 -11.87 16.66 -13.85
N LEU A 43 -13.18 16.64 -13.59
CA LEU A 43 -13.83 15.60 -12.83
C LEU A 43 -13.68 14.34 -13.67
N HIS A 44 -12.58 13.62 -13.47
CA HIS A 44 -12.54 12.21 -13.77
C HIS A 44 -13.83 11.63 -13.18
N PRO A 45 -14.64 10.87 -13.93
CA PRO A 45 -15.73 10.14 -13.31
C PRO A 45 -15.10 9.35 -12.16
N THR A 46 -15.59 9.62 -10.94
CA THR A 46 -15.04 9.01 -9.73
C THR A 46 -15.30 7.52 -9.82
N LYS A 47 -14.33 6.75 -10.31
CA LYS A 47 -14.41 5.30 -10.34
C LYS A 47 -14.33 4.75 -8.92
N SER A 48 -14.99 3.62 -8.68
CA SER A 48 -14.96 2.98 -7.36
C SER A 48 -13.56 2.47 -7.05
N SER A 49 -12.97 2.88 -5.94
CA SER A 49 -11.69 2.34 -5.45
C SER A 49 -11.75 0.83 -5.20
N LYS A 50 -12.95 0.27 -4.98
CA LYS A 50 -13.15 -1.16 -4.71
C LYS A 50 -13.22 -2.01 -5.97
N ARG A 51 -13.48 -1.44 -7.16
CA ARG A 51 -13.66 -2.25 -8.38
C ARG A 51 -12.30 -2.64 -8.95
N GLY A 52 -11.99 -3.93 -8.88
CA GLY A 52 -10.83 -4.53 -9.53
C GLY A 52 -11.20 -5.63 -10.53
N ILE A 53 -10.18 -6.13 -11.24
CA ILE A 53 -10.28 -7.29 -12.13
C ILE A 53 -9.19 -8.32 -11.80
N ALA A 54 -9.56 -9.60 -11.77
CA ALA A 54 -8.65 -10.74 -11.69
C ALA A 54 -8.36 -11.25 -13.11
N TYR A 55 -7.29 -10.75 -13.75
CA TYR A 55 -6.96 -11.12 -15.12
C TYR A 55 -5.50 -10.82 -15.45
N ASN A 56 -4.87 -11.72 -16.21
CA ASN A 56 -3.57 -11.44 -16.83
C ASN A 56 -3.75 -10.60 -18.09
N ILE A 57 -4.00 -9.30 -17.90
CA ILE A 57 -4.26 -8.34 -18.97
C ILE A 57 -3.11 -8.41 -20.01
N PRO A 58 -3.39 -8.76 -21.27
CA PRO A 58 -2.35 -9.06 -22.26
C PRO A 58 -1.85 -7.82 -23.02
N ALA A 59 -2.58 -6.69 -22.95
CA ALA A 59 -2.29 -5.53 -23.78
C ALA A 59 -2.66 -4.20 -23.09
N ALA A 60 -1.99 -3.13 -23.49
CA ALA A 60 -2.20 -1.79 -22.93
C ALA A 60 -3.57 -1.20 -23.34
N GLU A 61 -4.07 -1.59 -24.52
CA GLU A 61 -5.38 -1.21 -25.04
C GLU A 61 -6.52 -1.70 -24.15
N ASP A 62 -6.36 -2.86 -23.51
CA ASP A 62 -7.34 -3.41 -22.58
C ASP A 62 -7.40 -2.56 -21.30
N LEU A 63 -6.25 -2.10 -20.77
CA LEU A 63 -6.23 -1.10 -19.69
C LEU A 63 -6.95 0.17 -20.11
N ALA A 64 -6.68 0.66 -21.32
CA ALA A 64 -7.32 1.86 -21.85
C ALA A 64 -8.85 1.73 -21.95
N ALA A 65 -9.34 0.53 -22.27
CA ALA A 65 -10.76 0.23 -22.35
C ALA A 65 -11.46 0.21 -20.98
N ILE A 66 -10.79 -0.29 -19.93
CA ILE A 66 -11.42 -0.49 -18.60
C ILE A 66 -11.10 0.60 -17.58
N GLN A 67 -10.09 1.44 -17.80
CA GLN A 67 -9.57 2.42 -16.82
C GLN A 67 -10.61 3.38 -16.25
N LYS A 68 -11.71 3.65 -16.97
CA LYS A 68 -12.79 4.53 -16.50
C LYS A 68 -13.64 3.91 -15.39
N GLY A 69 -13.61 2.58 -15.26
CA GLY A 69 -14.42 1.84 -14.29
C GLY A 69 -13.62 1.01 -13.29
N VAL A 70 -12.41 0.59 -13.64
CA VAL A 70 -11.58 -0.33 -12.85
C VAL A 70 -10.42 0.44 -12.22
N SER A 71 -10.23 0.28 -10.91
CA SER A 71 -9.19 0.98 -10.14
C SER A 71 -7.94 0.14 -9.94
N TRP A 72 -8.07 -1.18 -9.92
CA TRP A 72 -6.93 -2.06 -9.67
C TRP A 72 -7.08 -3.40 -10.38
N TRP A 73 -5.99 -4.14 -10.54
CA TRP A 73 -6.02 -5.51 -11.03
C TRP A 73 -4.90 -6.36 -10.44
N TYR A 74 -5.04 -7.67 -10.57
CA TYR A 74 -3.98 -8.64 -10.29
C TYR A 74 -4.05 -9.79 -11.30
N ASN A 75 -2.95 -10.51 -11.47
CA ASN A 75 -2.81 -11.59 -12.45
C ASN A 75 -2.25 -12.89 -11.84
N TRP A 76 -2.38 -13.07 -10.53
CA TRP A 76 -1.79 -14.17 -9.75
C TRP A 76 -0.25 -14.22 -9.74
N GLY A 77 0.41 -13.22 -10.33
CA GLY A 77 1.87 -13.11 -10.40
C GLY A 77 2.44 -11.95 -9.59
N ILE A 78 3.77 -11.87 -9.55
CA ILE A 78 4.51 -10.82 -8.85
C ILE A 78 4.53 -9.50 -9.64
N THR A 79 4.50 -9.57 -10.97
CA THR A 79 4.56 -8.41 -11.86
C THR A 79 3.42 -8.47 -12.89
N PRO A 80 3.07 -7.33 -13.49
CA PRO A 80 2.20 -7.31 -14.66
C PRO A 80 2.74 -8.18 -15.80
N ASN A 81 1.88 -8.48 -16.77
CA ASN A 81 2.30 -9.04 -18.05
C ASN A 81 3.37 -8.12 -18.69
N SER A 82 4.39 -8.69 -19.34
CA SER A 82 5.48 -7.93 -19.97
C SER A 82 5.04 -6.97 -21.08
N MET A 83 3.81 -7.14 -21.59
CA MET A 83 3.19 -6.25 -22.58
C MET A 83 2.56 -4.99 -21.95
N ILE A 84 2.43 -4.95 -20.62
CA ILE A 84 1.92 -3.78 -19.89
C ILE A 84 3.07 -2.80 -19.69
N PRO A 85 2.90 -1.51 -20.04
CA PRO A 85 3.97 -0.53 -19.91
C PRO A 85 4.22 -0.19 -18.44
N ASP A 86 5.49 -0.01 -18.04
CA ASP A 86 5.90 0.26 -16.66
C ASP A 86 5.20 1.50 -16.04
N ASN A 87 4.82 2.48 -16.86
CA ASN A 87 4.14 3.70 -16.42
C ASN A 87 2.61 3.55 -16.29
N TYR A 88 2.08 2.32 -16.26
CA TYR A 88 0.64 2.03 -16.22
C TYR A 88 -0.12 2.82 -15.15
N TYR A 89 0.49 3.03 -13.97
CA TYR A 89 -0.14 3.74 -12.87
C TYR A 89 -0.47 5.18 -13.26
N THR A 90 0.51 5.89 -13.84
CA THR A 90 0.31 7.27 -14.31
C THR A 90 -0.50 7.35 -15.59
N ALA A 91 -0.39 6.36 -16.48
CA ALA A 91 -1.04 6.38 -17.79
C ALA A 91 -2.54 6.04 -17.73
N TYR A 92 -2.93 5.14 -16.83
CA TYR A 92 -4.30 4.62 -16.73
C TYR A 92 -4.97 4.90 -15.38
N GLY A 93 -4.21 5.41 -14.40
CA GLY A 93 -4.72 5.62 -13.03
C GLY A 93 -5.18 4.31 -12.40
N MET A 94 -4.47 3.20 -12.65
CA MET A 94 -4.82 1.87 -12.16
C MET A 94 -3.67 1.27 -11.37
N ASP A 95 -3.98 0.60 -10.27
CA ASP A 95 -3.01 -0.05 -9.40
C ASP A 95 -2.86 -1.54 -9.76
N PHE A 96 -1.62 -2.03 -9.86
CA PHE A 96 -1.36 -3.46 -9.89
C PHE A 96 -1.12 -3.99 -8.48
N VAL A 97 -1.76 -5.09 -8.11
CA VAL A 97 -1.55 -5.75 -6.81
C VAL A 97 -0.75 -7.04 -7.02
N PRO A 98 0.53 -7.11 -6.58
CA PRO A 98 1.33 -8.31 -6.73
C PRO A 98 0.81 -9.44 -5.85
N MET A 99 1.03 -10.68 -6.30
CA MET A 99 0.69 -11.88 -5.56
C MET A 99 1.89 -12.82 -5.41
N LEU A 100 2.14 -13.27 -4.17
CA LEU A 100 2.88 -14.50 -3.91
C LEU A 100 1.89 -15.65 -3.86
N TRP A 101 1.79 -16.40 -4.95
CA TRP A 101 0.74 -17.41 -5.13
C TRP A 101 0.74 -18.52 -4.06
N GLY A 102 1.86 -18.80 -3.40
CA GLY A 102 1.98 -19.89 -2.40
C GLY A 102 2.32 -21.23 -3.05
N GLY A 103 2.47 -22.31 -2.29
CA GLY A 103 2.73 -23.65 -2.86
C GLY A 103 4.17 -23.89 -3.38
N ASN A 104 4.73 -22.95 -4.14
CA ASN A 104 6.03 -23.05 -4.79
C ASN A 104 6.91 -21.80 -4.58
N THR A 105 6.47 -20.87 -3.71
CA THR A 105 7.22 -19.65 -3.41
C THR A 105 8.62 -19.98 -2.92
N ASN A 106 9.62 -19.53 -3.66
CA ASN A 106 11.04 -19.71 -3.36
C ASN A 106 11.69 -18.38 -2.96
N ILE A 107 12.98 -18.41 -2.60
CA ILE A 107 13.72 -17.22 -2.17
C ILE A 107 13.77 -16.14 -3.25
N ALA A 108 13.89 -16.51 -4.52
CA ALA A 108 13.91 -15.54 -5.63
C ALA A 108 12.56 -14.83 -5.75
N ASP A 109 11.44 -15.52 -5.55
CA ASP A 109 10.10 -14.91 -5.55
C ASP A 109 9.97 -13.86 -4.44
N LEU A 110 10.46 -14.16 -3.23
CA LEU A 110 10.44 -13.23 -2.10
C LEU A 110 11.28 -11.97 -2.39
N VAL A 111 12.46 -12.14 -2.98
CA VAL A 111 13.33 -11.01 -3.38
C VAL A 111 12.69 -10.19 -4.51
N ASN A 112 12.11 -10.87 -5.50
CA ASN A 112 11.50 -10.22 -6.67
C ASN A 112 10.29 -9.38 -6.27
N VAL A 113 9.41 -9.88 -5.39
CA VAL A 113 8.25 -9.11 -4.95
C VAL A 113 8.66 -7.91 -4.09
N GLU A 114 9.66 -8.06 -3.23
CA GLU A 114 10.19 -6.94 -2.44
C GLU A 114 10.77 -5.85 -3.34
N ASN A 115 11.58 -6.23 -4.34
CA ASN A 115 12.14 -5.29 -5.32
C ASN A 115 11.07 -4.61 -6.18
N PHE A 116 10.07 -5.38 -6.64
CA PHE A 116 8.94 -4.84 -7.39
C PHE A 116 8.19 -3.80 -6.56
N ILE A 117 7.83 -4.12 -5.32
CA ILE A 117 7.14 -3.17 -4.44
C ILE A 117 8.01 -1.93 -4.23
N LEU A 118 9.31 -2.06 -3.98
CA LEU A 118 10.20 -0.90 -3.79
C LEU A 118 10.26 0.02 -5.01
N ALA A 119 10.21 -0.54 -6.22
CA ALA A 119 10.19 0.23 -7.47
C ALA A 119 8.84 0.91 -7.75
N HIS A 120 7.73 0.38 -7.19
CA HIS A 120 6.37 0.85 -7.41
C HIS A 120 5.78 1.44 -6.10
N ALA A 121 5.96 2.74 -5.90
CA ALA A 121 5.55 3.45 -4.68
C ALA A 121 4.03 3.40 -4.39
N GLU A 122 3.23 3.27 -5.44
CA GLU A 122 1.77 3.13 -5.42
C GLU A 122 1.30 1.80 -4.81
N VAL A 123 2.14 0.76 -4.79
CA VAL A 123 1.75 -0.55 -4.27
C VAL A 123 1.68 -0.52 -2.74
N GLN A 124 0.48 -0.82 -2.22
CA GLN A 124 0.16 -0.83 -0.78
C GLN A 124 -0.29 -2.20 -0.27
N TYR A 125 -0.57 -3.16 -1.16
CA TYR A 125 -1.13 -4.45 -0.80
C TYR A 125 -0.31 -5.56 -1.45
N LEU A 126 -0.14 -6.67 -0.72
CA LEU A 126 0.47 -7.89 -1.22
C LEU A 126 -0.53 -9.04 -1.03
N LEU A 127 -0.98 -9.61 -2.14
CA LEU A 127 -1.79 -10.82 -2.12
C LEU A 127 -0.90 -12.03 -1.80
N VAL A 128 -1.37 -12.93 -0.95
CA VAL A 128 -0.62 -14.13 -0.58
C VAL A 128 -1.50 -15.38 -0.55
N MET A 129 -0.91 -16.52 -0.92
CA MET A 129 -1.47 -17.87 -0.75
C MET A 129 -2.85 -18.07 -1.42
N ASN A 130 -2.82 -18.44 -2.71
CA ASN A 130 -4.00 -18.65 -3.54
C ASN A 130 -4.68 -20.00 -3.27
N GLU A 131 -5.86 -19.98 -2.67
CA GLU A 131 -6.73 -21.15 -2.48
C GLU A 131 -5.95 -22.35 -1.90
N PRO A 132 -5.31 -22.20 -0.72
CA PRO A 132 -4.46 -23.25 -0.17
C PRO A 132 -5.22 -24.56 0.11
N ASN A 133 -6.54 -24.50 0.27
CA ASN A 133 -7.41 -25.64 0.49
C ASN A 133 -7.93 -26.30 -0.81
N LEU A 134 -7.44 -25.90 -1.98
CA LEU A 134 -7.63 -26.61 -3.24
C LEU A 134 -6.37 -27.40 -3.63
N THR A 135 -6.54 -28.66 -4.03
CA THR A 135 -5.43 -29.57 -4.37
C THR A 135 -4.72 -29.24 -5.68
N ASP A 136 -5.38 -28.45 -6.53
CA ASP A 136 -4.92 -27.97 -7.84
C ASP A 136 -4.49 -26.50 -7.85
N GLN A 137 -4.50 -25.84 -6.67
CA GLN A 137 -4.03 -24.47 -6.47
C GLN A 137 -2.80 -24.46 -5.55
N ALA A 138 -2.64 -23.50 -4.63
CA ALA A 138 -1.45 -23.43 -3.78
C ALA A 138 -1.25 -24.71 -2.94
N ASN A 139 -2.33 -25.47 -2.71
CA ASN A 139 -2.33 -26.80 -2.13
C ASN A 139 -1.43 -26.88 -0.88
N ARG A 140 -1.80 -26.10 0.13
CA ARG A 140 -1.10 -26.03 1.41
C ARG A 140 -1.99 -26.48 2.53
N THR A 141 -1.53 -27.49 3.25
CA THR A 141 -2.15 -27.83 4.54
C THR A 141 -2.01 -26.65 5.51
N PRO A 142 -2.89 -26.55 6.52
CA PRO A 142 -2.79 -25.48 7.52
C PRO A 142 -1.42 -25.37 8.20
N ALA A 143 -0.76 -26.51 8.48
CA ALA A 143 0.57 -26.52 9.08
C ALA A 143 1.67 -26.03 8.12
N GLN A 144 1.59 -26.37 6.83
CA GLN A 144 2.52 -25.86 5.82
C GLN A 144 2.33 -24.36 5.61
N ALA A 145 1.09 -23.89 5.47
CA ALA A 145 0.82 -22.47 5.36
C ALA A 145 1.30 -21.70 6.60
N ALA A 146 1.15 -22.26 7.79
CA ALA A 146 1.69 -21.68 9.02
C ALA A 146 3.23 -21.59 9.04
N ALA A 147 3.93 -22.53 8.41
CA ALA A 147 5.38 -22.50 8.27
C ALA A 147 5.85 -21.52 7.18
N ASP A 148 5.06 -21.34 6.13
CA ASP A 148 5.34 -20.41 5.02
C ASP A 148 5.10 -18.94 5.47
N TRP A 149 4.08 -18.69 6.30
CA TRP A 149 3.58 -17.36 6.65
C TRP A 149 4.61 -16.37 7.21
N PRO A 150 5.57 -16.75 8.08
CA PRO A 150 6.61 -15.83 8.57
C PRO A 150 7.46 -15.21 7.44
N ALA A 151 7.54 -15.82 6.27
CA ALA A 151 8.23 -15.22 5.13
C ALA A 151 7.47 -13.99 4.59
N TYR A 152 6.14 -14.03 4.55
CA TYR A 152 5.30 -12.90 4.12
C TYR A 152 5.36 -11.74 5.12
N GLU A 153 5.29 -12.05 6.41
CA GLU A 153 5.46 -11.05 7.48
C GLU A 153 6.84 -10.39 7.43
N ARG A 154 7.89 -11.18 7.14
CA ARG A 154 9.25 -10.64 6.99
C ARG A 154 9.33 -9.65 5.83
N ILE A 155 8.73 -9.93 4.69
CA ILE A 155 8.68 -8.98 3.55
C ILE A 155 8.07 -7.66 3.98
N VAL A 156 6.90 -7.67 4.62
CA VAL A 156 6.23 -6.45 5.06
C VAL A 156 7.06 -5.70 6.12
N SER A 157 7.66 -6.42 7.07
CA SER A 157 8.58 -5.84 8.06
C SER A 157 9.80 -5.17 7.39
N ASP A 158 10.40 -5.82 6.39
CA ASP A 158 11.61 -5.31 5.73
C ASP A 158 11.30 -4.12 4.82
N LEU A 159 10.13 -4.12 4.16
CA LEU A 159 9.58 -2.97 3.47
C LEU A 159 9.32 -1.79 4.43
N ALA A 160 8.76 -2.05 5.61
CA ALA A 160 8.52 -1.02 6.62
C ALA A 160 9.83 -0.34 7.08
N LYS A 161 10.91 -1.10 7.27
CA LYS A 161 12.25 -0.55 7.56
C LYS A 161 12.79 0.34 6.44
N LYS A 162 12.32 0.13 5.21
CA LYS A 162 12.64 0.93 4.02
C LYS A 162 11.63 2.06 3.78
N GLY A 163 10.75 2.35 4.74
CA GLY A 163 9.76 3.42 4.65
C GLY A 163 8.54 3.08 3.81
N ARG A 164 8.27 1.80 3.56
CA ARG A 164 7.12 1.32 2.78
C ARG A 164 6.13 0.57 3.66
N THR A 165 4.91 1.07 3.75
CA THR A 165 3.80 0.38 4.41
C THR A 165 3.07 -0.47 3.37
N VAL A 166 3.04 -1.79 3.60
CA VAL A 166 2.32 -2.76 2.77
C VAL A 166 1.48 -3.66 3.66
N TYR A 167 0.28 -4.00 3.22
CA TYR A 167 -0.67 -4.83 3.95
C TYR A 167 -0.76 -6.23 3.33
N ILE A 168 -0.79 -7.27 4.18
CA ILE A 168 -0.95 -8.67 3.77
C ILE A 168 -2.43 -8.96 3.53
N VAL A 169 -2.75 -9.37 2.31
CA VAL A 169 -4.10 -9.74 1.88
C VAL A 169 -4.12 -11.24 1.55
N GLY A 170 -4.70 -12.04 2.45
CA GLY A 170 -4.85 -13.48 2.28
C GLY A 170 -4.91 -14.24 3.61
N PRO A 171 -4.88 -15.59 3.57
CA PRO A 171 -4.94 -16.42 2.37
C PRO A 171 -6.22 -16.17 1.57
N ALA A 172 -6.18 -16.36 0.25
CA ALA A 172 -7.37 -16.28 -0.60
C ALA A 172 -8.12 -17.61 -0.51
N MET A 173 -9.29 -17.63 0.13
CA MET A 173 -10.00 -18.86 0.48
C MET A 173 -11.19 -19.13 -0.43
N THR A 174 -11.53 -20.41 -0.56
CA THR A 174 -12.71 -20.87 -1.30
C THR A 174 -13.29 -22.12 -0.64
N TRP A 175 -14.37 -22.67 -1.19
CA TRP A 175 -14.81 -24.01 -0.82
C TRP A 175 -13.87 -25.05 -1.47
N GLY A 176 -13.09 -25.73 -0.63
CA GLY A 176 -11.92 -26.51 -1.04
C GLY A 176 -12.20 -27.95 -1.44
N THR A 177 -11.16 -28.59 -1.95
CA THR A 177 -11.11 -30.01 -2.35
C THR A 177 -10.12 -30.80 -1.49
N MET A 178 -9.35 -30.13 -0.64
CA MET A 178 -8.46 -30.77 0.32
C MET A 178 -9.25 -31.58 1.36
N SER A 179 -8.89 -32.85 1.53
CA SER A 179 -9.52 -33.74 2.51
C SER A 179 -9.46 -33.14 3.92
N GLY A 180 -10.60 -33.10 4.60
CA GLY A 180 -10.75 -32.50 5.94
C GLY A 180 -10.82 -30.96 5.96
N TYR A 181 -10.60 -30.27 4.84
CA TYR A 181 -10.50 -28.82 4.77
C TYR A 181 -11.27 -28.18 3.60
N SER A 182 -12.36 -28.82 3.15
CA SER A 182 -13.27 -28.21 2.16
C SER A 182 -13.95 -26.95 2.69
N ASN A 183 -14.30 -26.91 3.96
CA ASN A 183 -14.79 -25.69 4.61
C ASN A 183 -13.62 -24.72 4.88
N PRO A 184 -13.62 -23.50 4.31
CA PRO A 184 -12.54 -22.53 4.51
C PRO A 184 -12.39 -22.10 5.96
N VAL A 185 -13.47 -22.08 6.76
CA VAL A 185 -13.39 -21.78 8.19
C VAL A 185 -12.56 -22.83 8.93
N ALA A 186 -12.78 -24.12 8.64
CA ALA A 186 -12.03 -25.19 9.25
C ALA A 186 -10.53 -25.14 8.90
N TRP A 187 -10.21 -24.78 7.65
CA TRP A 187 -8.81 -24.57 7.24
C TRP A 187 -8.19 -23.37 7.96
N LEU A 188 -8.88 -22.22 8.04
CA LEU A 188 -8.40 -21.00 8.69
C LEU A 188 -8.18 -21.16 10.21
N ASP A 189 -9.09 -21.88 10.89
CA ASP A 189 -8.96 -22.18 12.32
C ASP A 189 -7.74 -23.06 12.60
N ALA A 190 -7.56 -24.11 11.79
CA ALA A 190 -6.42 -25.00 11.89
C ALA A 190 -5.11 -24.27 11.57
N PHE A 191 -5.12 -23.37 10.58
CA PHE A 191 -3.95 -22.59 10.17
C PHE A 191 -3.53 -21.65 11.29
N THR A 192 -4.48 -20.90 11.84
CA THR A 192 -4.25 -19.99 12.95
C THR A 192 -3.71 -20.75 14.17
N SER A 193 -4.29 -21.92 14.47
CA SER A 193 -3.84 -22.77 15.59
C SER A 193 -2.42 -23.31 15.39
N ALA A 194 -2.12 -23.80 14.19
CA ALA A 194 -0.78 -24.28 13.83
C ALA A 194 0.25 -23.15 13.90
N TYR A 195 -0.09 -21.98 13.38
CA TYR A 195 0.77 -20.80 13.41
C TYR A 195 1.09 -20.36 14.84
N ARG A 196 0.07 -20.24 15.70
CA ARG A 196 0.25 -19.87 17.11
C ARG A 196 1.17 -20.84 17.85
N THR A 197 1.06 -22.14 17.55
CA THR A 197 1.86 -23.19 18.18
C THR A 197 3.37 -22.99 17.94
N THR A 198 3.76 -22.55 16.74
CA THR A 198 5.16 -22.37 16.36
C THR A 198 5.67 -20.94 16.52
N ASN A 199 4.79 -19.98 16.83
CA ASN A 199 5.12 -18.55 16.91
C ASN A 199 4.82 -17.94 18.30
N GLY A 200 5.00 -18.71 19.37
CA GLY A 200 4.88 -18.19 20.74
C GLY A 200 3.46 -17.74 21.12
N GLY A 201 2.44 -18.35 20.51
CA GLY A 201 1.03 -18.08 20.77
C GLY A 201 0.44 -16.87 20.04
N ARG A 202 1.25 -16.11 19.28
CA ARG A 202 0.79 -14.95 18.51
C ARG A 202 -0.03 -15.37 17.29
N ASN A 203 -1.04 -14.58 16.95
CA ASN A 203 -1.79 -14.76 15.72
C ASN A 203 -0.90 -14.41 14.50
N PRO A 204 -1.14 -15.04 13.34
CA PRO A 204 -0.54 -14.59 12.08
C PRO A 204 -0.98 -13.15 11.78
N GLN A 205 -0.07 -12.32 11.26
CA GLN A 205 -0.44 -11.03 10.73
C GLN A 205 -1.28 -11.24 9.46
N ILE A 206 -2.54 -10.83 9.53
CA ILE A 206 -3.48 -10.78 8.42
C ILE A 206 -4.13 -9.41 8.50
N ASP A 207 -3.89 -8.56 7.51
CA ASP A 207 -4.54 -7.26 7.43
C ASP A 207 -5.93 -7.40 6.80
N TYR A 208 -6.05 -8.27 5.79
CA TYR A 208 -7.31 -8.63 5.14
C TYR A 208 -7.33 -10.12 4.76
N LEU A 209 -8.46 -10.79 4.93
CA LEU A 209 -8.73 -12.09 4.29
C LEU A 209 -9.17 -11.87 2.84
N ALA A 210 -8.94 -12.86 1.98
CA ALA A 210 -9.35 -12.84 0.57
C ALA A 210 -10.19 -14.08 0.21
#